data_AF-A0A9E0NMX0-F1
#
_entry.id   AF-A0A9E0NMX0-F1
#
_cell.length_a   1.000
_cell.length_b   1.000
_cell.length_c   1.000
_cell.angle_alpha   90.00
_cell.angle_beta   90.00
_cell.angle_gamma   90.00
#
_symmetry.space_group_name_H-M   'P 1'
#
loop_
_entity.id
_entity.type
_entity.pdbx_description
1 polymer ?
#
loop_
_entity_poly.entity_id
_entity_poly.type
_entity_poly.pdbx_seq_one_letter_code
_entity_poly.pdbx_strand_id
1 'polypeptide(L)'
;EPLFLFDVRRPVEPANAEMIAKVITHADIAVRQAGGRLKLRVSPEMVERLQIQGRLATGDHRLADLTVVWDEAQGEVVSVRDDARLRDANARFAEWDSLWDEASYEFTDERQSVAA
;
A
#
# COMPACT_ATOMS: atom_id res chain seq x y z
N GLU A 1 -9.24 34.57 1.65
CA GLU A 1 -10.21 33.46 1.46
C GLU A 1 -9.56 32.17 1.90
N PRO A 2 -10.22 31.28 2.66
CA PRO A 2 -9.67 29.96 2.91
C PRO A 2 -9.86 29.12 1.64
N LEU A 3 -8.76 28.66 1.05
CA LEU A 3 -8.78 27.66 0.00
C LEU A 3 -9.04 26.30 0.66
N PHE A 4 -10.25 25.76 0.49
CA PHE A 4 -10.47 24.33 0.69
C PHE A 4 -9.63 23.59 -0.37
N LEU A 5 -8.44 23.14 0.01
CA LEU A 5 -7.64 22.22 -0.79
C LEU A 5 -8.30 20.86 -0.73
N PHE A 6 -9.16 20.57 -1.71
CA PHE A 6 -9.57 19.20 -1.98
C PHE A 6 -8.30 18.42 -2.34
N ASP A 7 -8.02 17.34 -1.61
CA ASP A 7 -6.91 16.45 -1.92
C ASP A 7 -7.17 15.80 -3.30
N VAL A 8 -6.48 16.29 -4.33
CA VAL A 8 -6.59 15.83 -5.73
C VAL A 8 -5.68 14.63 -6.01
N ARG A 9 -5.12 13.97 -4.99
CA ARG A 9 -4.29 12.77 -5.17
C ARG A 9 -5.09 11.69 -5.91
N ARG A 10 -4.49 11.11 -6.95
CA ARG A 10 -5.12 10.10 -7.82
C ARG A 10 -5.55 8.89 -6.97
N PRO A 11 -6.80 8.41 -7.11
CA PRO A 11 -7.25 7.20 -6.42
C PRO A 11 -6.34 6.01 -6.74
N VAL A 12 -6.12 5.14 -5.76
CA VAL A 12 -5.41 3.87 -5.98
C VAL A 12 -6.26 3.00 -6.92
N GLU A 13 -5.82 2.93 -8.18
CA GLU A 13 -6.37 2.05 -9.23
C GLU A 13 -6.43 0.61 -8.74
N PRO A 14 -7.44 -0.20 -9.07
CA PRO A 14 -7.50 -1.61 -8.66
C PRO A 14 -6.32 -2.44 -9.19
N ALA A 15 -6.03 -3.56 -8.54
CA ALA A 15 -5.03 -4.52 -9.04
C ALA A 15 -5.42 -5.05 -10.42
N ASN A 16 -4.46 -5.09 -11.35
CA ASN A 16 -4.66 -5.63 -12.69
C ASN A 16 -4.23 -7.11 -12.77
N ALA A 17 -4.54 -7.75 -13.90
CA ALA A 17 -4.22 -9.17 -14.12
C ALA A 17 -2.72 -9.48 -14.07
N GLU A 18 -1.87 -8.56 -14.55
CA GLU A 18 -0.41 -8.72 -14.53
C GLU A 18 0.12 -8.79 -13.10
N MET A 19 -0.38 -7.91 -12.21
CA MET A 19 -0.02 -7.91 -10.80
C MET A 19 -0.43 -9.21 -10.12
N ILE A 20 -1.63 -9.72 -10.40
CA ILE A 20 -2.12 -11.00 -9.86
C ILE A 20 -1.21 -12.15 -10.32
N ALA A 21 -0.85 -12.19 -11.61
CA ALA A 21 0.06 -13.19 -12.16
C ALA A 21 1.45 -13.13 -11.50
N LYS A 22 1.99 -11.92 -11.27
CA LYS A 22 3.25 -11.73 -10.55
C LYS A 22 3.17 -12.26 -9.11
N VAL A 23 2.07 -12.03 -8.39
CA VAL A 23 1.87 -12.61 -7.05
C VAL A 23 1.87 -14.13 -7.09
N ILE A 24 1.13 -14.74 -8.02
CA ILE A 24 1.08 -16.20 -8.14
C ILE A 24 2.48 -16.78 -8.45
N THR A 25 3.25 -16.09 -9.28
CA THR A 25 4.60 -16.53 -9.72
C THR A 25 5.66 -16.36 -8.63
N HIS A 26 5.55 -15.31 -7.81
CA HIS A 26 6.61 -14.88 -6.90
C HIS A 26 6.26 -14.96 -5.43
N ALA A 27 5.09 -15.48 -5.08
CA ALA A 27 4.68 -15.67 -3.70
C ALA A 27 5.72 -16.51 -2.94
N ASP A 28 6.31 -15.90 -1.92
CA ASP A 28 7.15 -16.56 -0.92
C ASP A 28 6.33 -17.02 0.29
N ILE A 29 5.14 -16.44 0.49
CA ILE A 29 4.21 -16.84 1.53
C ILE A 29 3.04 -17.58 0.88
N ALA A 30 2.94 -18.88 1.17
CA ALA A 30 1.87 -19.74 0.71
C ALA A 30 1.27 -20.51 1.89
N VAL A 31 0.01 -20.20 2.23
CA VAL A 31 -0.69 -20.81 3.38
C VAL A 31 -1.88 -21.62 2.89
N ARG A 32 -1.87 -22.92 3.16
CA ARG A 32 -2.99 -23.82 2.83
C ARG A 32 -4.20 -23.49 3.69
N GLN A 33 -5.37 -23.45 3.07
CA GLN A 33 -6.66 -23.23 3.70
C GLN A 33 -7.57 -24.46 3.53
N ALA A 34 -8.64 -24.52 4.31
CA ALA A 34 -9.65 -25.55 4.14
C ALA A 34 -10.25 -25.51 2.73
N GLY A 35 -10.61 -26.68 2.19
CA GLY A 35 -11.22 -26.79 0.86
C GLY A 35 -10.23 -26.70 -0.31
N GLY A 36 -8.95 -27.02 -0.11
CA GLY A 36 -7.96 -27.09 -1.21
C GLY A 36 -7.45 -25.73 -1.70
N ARG A 37 -7.74 -24.65 -0.96
CA ARG A 37 -7.34 -23.29 -1.31
C ARG A 37 -5.97 -22.95 -0.77
N LEU A 38 -5.29 -22.05 -1.48
CA LEU A 38 -3.98 -21.53 -1.13
C LEU A 38 -4.02 -20.01 -1.06
N LYS A 39 -3.68 -19.45 0.10
CA LYS A 39 -3.49 -18.02 0.27
C LYS A 39 -2.05 -17.68 -0.08
N LEU A 40 -1.89 -16.89 -1.14
CA LEU A 40 -0.61 -16.46 -1.70
C LEU A 40 -0.37 -14.97 -1.40
N ARG A 41 0.85 -14.66 -0.97
CA ARG A 41 1.34 -13.29 -0.75
C ARG A 41 2.82 -13.20 -1.12
N VAL A 42 3.24 -12.01 -1.52
CA VAL A 42 4.65 -11.64 -1.66
C VAL A 42 5.03 -10.76 -0.47
N SER A 43 6.08 -11.10 0.26
CA SER A 43 6.61 -10.24 1.33
C SER A 43 7.31 -9.00 0.73
N PRO A 44 7.35 -7.86 1.45
CA PRO A 44 8.14 -6.70 1.04
C PRO A 44 9.60 -7.07 0.74
N GLU A 45 10.21 -7.92 1.57
CA GLU A 45 11.59 -8.38 1.42
C GLU A 45 11.77 -9.20 0.13
N MET A 46 10.77 -10.03 -0.23
CA MET A 46 10.78 -10.74 -1.50
C MET A 46 10.63 -9.80 -2.70
N VAL A 47 9.81 -8.76 -2.60
CA VAL A 47 9.70 -7.73 -3.66
C VAL A 47 11.05 -7.03 -3.86
N GLU A 48 11.68 -6.54 -2.80
CA GLU A 48 12.98 -5.88 -2.86
C GLU A 48 14.04 -6.80 -3.48
N ARG A 49 14.10 -8.07 -3.03
CA ARG A 49 15.03 -9.06 -3.58
C ARG A 49 14.82 -9.28 -5.08
N LEU A 50 13.57 -9.37 -5.53
CA LEU A 50 13.25 -9.58 -6.95
C LEU A 50 13.51 -8.33 -7.80
N GLN A 51 13.39 -7.13 -7.23
CA GLN A 51 13.79 -5.88 -7.87
C GLN A 51 15.31 -5.80 -8.06
N ILE A 52 16.09 -6.16 -7.03
CA ILE A 52 17.56 -6.23 -7.12
C ILE A 52 17.99 -7.23 -8.20
N GLN A 53 17.25 -8.34 -8.36
CA GLN A 53 17.49 -9.33 -9.40
C GLN A 53 17.00 -8.92 -10.80
N GLY A 54 16.35 -7.76 -10.95
CA GLY A 54 15.78 -7.29 -12.21
C GLY A 54 14.55 -8.09 -12.68
N ARG A 55 13.91 -8.85 -11.79
CA ARG A 55 12.71 -9.67 -12.09
C ARG A 55 11.41 -8.92 -11.88
N LEU A 56 11.44 -7.87 -11.05
CA LEU A 56 10.34 -6.95 -10.83
C LEU A 56 10.79 -5.53 -11.11
N ALA A 57 9.87 -4.67 -11.56
CA ALA A 57 10.15 -3.26 -11.73
C ALA A 57 10.19 -2.55 -10.37
N THR A 58 10.89 -1.41 -10.28
CA THR A 58 10.91 -0.57 -9.07
C THR A 58 9.51 -0.12 -8.62
N GLY A 59 8.56 -0.04 -9.57
CA GLY A 59 7.15 0.27 -9.30
C GLY A 59 6.33 -0.86 -8.70
N ASP A 60 6.84 -2.10 -8.65
CA ASP A 60 6.09 -3.29 -8.22
C ASP A 60 6.01 -3.46 -6.68
N HIS A 61 6.36 -2.45 -5.87
CA HIS A 61 6.24 -2.47 -4.41
C HIS A 61 4.82 -2.85 -3.92
N ARG A 62 3.81 -2.47 -4.71
CA ARG A 62 2.40 -2.74 -4.44
C ARG A 62 2.02 -4.23 -4.43
N LEU A 63 2.87 -5.11 -4.96
CA LEU A 63 2.63 -6.55 -4.87
C LEU A 63 2.58 -7.05 -3.42
N ALA A 64 3.24 -6.36 -2.48
CA ALA A 64 3.24 -6.71 -1.06
C ALA A 64 1.87 -6.52 -0.38
N ASP A 65 0.99 -5.71 -0.97
CA ASP A 65 -0.36 -5.44 -0.48
C ASP A 65 -1.42 -6.38 -1.03
N LEU A 66 -1.02 -7.23 -1.99
CA LEU A 66 -1.93 -8.17 -2.61
C LEU A 66 -1.95 -9.47 -1.83
N THR A 67 -3.18 -9.95 -1.60
CA THR A 67 -3.46 -11.30 -1.17
C THR A 67 -4.29 -11.98 -2.24
N VAL A 68 -3.79 -13.09 -2.79
CA VAL A 68 -4.50 -13.89 -3.79
C VAL A 68 -4.90 -15.21 -3.13
N VAL A 69 -6.18 -15.58 -3.24
CA VAL A 69 -6.65 -16.92 -2.88
C VAL A 69 -6.81 -17.72 -4.15
N TRP A 70 -6.02 -18.78 -4.26
CA TRP A 70 -5.95 -19.68 -5.40
C TRP A 70 -6.60 -21.03 -5.06
N ASP A 71 -7.35 -21.60 -5.98
CA ASP A 71 -7.82 -22.99 -5.91
C ASP A 71 -6.86 -23.87 -6.72
N GLU A 72 -6.09 -24.72 -6.02
CA GLU A 72 -5.11 -25.58 -6.70
C GLU A 72 -5.79 -26.68 -7.55
N ALA A 73 -6.99 -27.12 -7.18
CA ALA A 73 -7.68 -28.21 -7.87
C ALA A 73 -8.35 -27.73 -9.16
N GLN A 74 -8.86 -26.49 -9.18
CA GLN A 74 -9.48 -25.90 -10.37
C GLN A 74 -8.50 -25.05 -11.19
N GLY A 75 -7.37 -24.64 -10.62
CA GLY A 75 -6.40 -23.78 -11.30
C GLY A 75 -6.91 -22.35 -11.49
N GLU A 76 -7.70 -21.85 -10.53
CA GLU A 76 -8.42 -20.58 -10.66
C GLU A 76 -8.16 -19.65 -9.45
N VAL A 77 -8.26 -18.35 -9.72
CA VAL A 77 -8.26 -17.33 -8.67
C VAL A 77 -9.66 -17.22 -8.07
N VAL A 78 -9.79 -17.57 -6.79
CA VAL A 78 -11.05 -17.50 -6.04
C VAL A 78 -11.34 -16.07 -5.59
N SER A 79 -10.32 -15.35 -5.12
CA SER A 79 -10.46 -13.95 -4.70
C SER A 79 -9.13 -13.23 -4.68
N VAL A 80 -9.18 -11.91 -4.88
CA VAL A 80 -8.03 -11.02 -4.75
C VAL A 80 -8.41 -9.92 -3.79
N ARG A 81 -7.56 -9.72 -2.78
CA ARG A 81 -7.66 -8.62 -1.83
C ARG A 81 -6.47 -7.70 -2.03
N ASP A 82 -6.76 -6.41 -2.09
CA ASP A 82 -5.79 -5.35 -2.32
C ASP A 82 -5.85 -4.35 -1.16
N ASP A 83 -4.90 -4.49 -0.25
CA ASP A 83 -4.82 -3.66 0.95
C ASP A 83 -4.15 -2.30 0.68
N ALA A 84 -3.73 -2.00 -0.56
CA ALA A 84 -3.11 -0.71 -0.88
C ALA A 84 -4.08 0.45 -0.64
N ARG A 85 -5.37 0.26 -0.93
CA ARG A 85 -6.43 1.22 -0.62
C ARG A 85 -6.62 1.44 0.87
N LEU A 86 -6.51 0.37 1.66
CA LEU A 86 -6.66 0.45 3.11
C LEU A 86 -5.47 1.20 3.73
N ARG A 87 -4.25 0.90 3.27
CA ARG A 87 -3.03 1.59 3.70
C ARG A 87 -3.03 3.07 3.33
N ASP A 88 -3.46 3.39 2.11
CA ASP A 88 -3.63 4.76 1.64
C ASP A 88 -4.70 5.52 2.45
N ALA A 89 -5.84 4.89 2.75
CA ALA A 89 -6.84 5.46 3.65
C ALA A 89 -6.30 5.70 5.08
N ASN A 90 -5.53 4.75 5.62
CA ASN A 90 -4.95 4.89 6.96
C ASN A 90 -3.91 6.02 7.03
N ALA A 91 -3.11 6.18 5.98
CA ALA A 91 -2.16 7.29 5.86
C ALA A 91 -2.86 8.66 5.85
N ARG A 92 -4.01 8.77 5.14
CA ARG A 92 -4.84 9.99 5.16
C ARG A 92 -5.34 10.34 6.57
N PHE A 93 -5.79 9.33 7.32
CA PHE A 93 -6.25 9.55 8.69
C PHE A 93 -5.11 10.03 9.60
N ALA A 94 -3.91 9.44 9.48
CA ALA A 94 -2.74 9.87 10.26
C ALA A 94 -2.28 11.30 9.93
N GLU A 95 -2.27 11.68 8.64
CA GLU A 95 -1.97 13.07 8.22
C GLU A 95 -2.98 14.04 8.84
N TRP A 96 -4.27 13.69 8.83
CA TRP A 96 -5.31 14.53 9.42
C TRP A 96 -5.19 14.65 10.94
N ASP A 97 -4.89 13.56 11.64
CA ASP A 97 -4.68 13.56 13.10
C ASP A 97 -3.52 14.48 13.51
N SER A 98 -2.43 14.46 12.73
CA SER A 98 -1.26 15.31 13.01
C SER A 98 -1.54 16.82 12.96
N LEU A 99 -2.57 17.24 12.24
CA LEU A 99 -2.99 18.65 12.19
C LEU A 99 -3.62 19.13 13.50
N TRP A 100 -4.03 18.21 14.37
CA TRP A 100 -4.64 18.49 15.67
C TRP A 100 -3.70 18.22 16.85
N ASP A 101 -2.45 17.80 16.59
CA ASP A 101 -1.43 17.61 17.62
C ASP A 101 -1.07 18.94 18.31
N GLU A 102 -0.69 18.87 19.59
CA GLU A 102 -0.34 20.05 20.41
C GLU A 102 0.77 20.91 19.76
N ALA A 103 1.73 20.27 19.08
CA ALA A 103 2.79 20.94 18.31
C ALA A 103 2.26 21.78 17.14
N SER A 104 1.10 21.45 16.58
CA SER A 104 0.45 22.19 15.50
C SER A 104 -0.18 23.52 15.98
N TYR A 105 -0.28 23.71 17.31
CA TYR A 105 -0.78 24.94 17.94
C TYR A 105 0.31 25.82 18.56
N GLU A 106 1.59 25.43 18.48
CA GLU A 106 2.68 26.31 18.91
C GLU A 106 2.76 27.54 18.00
N PHE A 107 2.35 28.68 18.53
CA PHE A 107 2.45 29.97 17.86
C PHE A 107 3.92 30.37 17.82
N THR A 108 4.57 30.27 16.67
CA THR A 108 5.91 30.84 16.48
C THR A 108 5.80 32.36 16.56
N ASP A 109 6.31 32.95 17.65
CA ASP A 109 6.37 34.40 17.83
C ASP A 109 7.45 34.99 16.91
N GLU A 110 7.14 35.16 15.62
CA GLU A 110 8.03 35.78 14.63
C GLU A 110 8.14 37.32 14.78
N ARG A 111 7.88 37.90 15.96
CA ARG A 111 7.98 39.35 16.20
C ARG A 111 9.13 39.80 17.11
N GLN A 112 10.21 39.03 17.21
CA GLN A 112 11.44 39.48 17.86
C GLN A 112 12.64 39.53 16.90
N SER A 113 12.57 40.37 15.86
CA SER A 113 13.77 40.70 15.07
C SER A 113 13.67 42.03 14.31
N VAL A 114 13.00 43.04 14.89
CA VAL A 114 13.17 44.44 14.44
C VAL A 114 13.31 45.35 15.66
N ALA A 115 14.44 45.26 16.35
CA ALA A 115 15.00 46.35 17.17
C ALA A 115 16.37 45.92 17.74
N ALA A 116 17.44 46.27 17.03
CA ALA A 116 18.77 46.51 17.60
C ALA A 116 19.44 47.61 16.77
#